data_AF-A0A537XIT4-F1
#
_entry.id   AF-A0A537XIT4-F1
#
_cell.length_a   1.000
_cell.length_b   1.000
_cell.length_c   1.000
_cell.angle_alpha   90.00
_cell.angle_beta   90.00
_cell.angle_gamma   90.00
#
_symmetry.space_group_name_H-M   'P 1'
#
loop_
_entity.id
_entity.type
_entity.pdbx_description
1 polymer ?
#
loop_
_entity_poly.entity_id
_entity_poly.type
_entity_poly.pdbx_seq_one_letter_code
_entity_poly.pdbx_strand_id
1 'polypeptide(L)'
;MPTTPRSIHSLRAVIDRLPVPTRVAMLEGVDSSTIIVGAYTSRDGGECPMLAAHRRGGRAEGGIDYVTFARTWDRFTGARGPRPATRRELGILRAQLQSSLLAEHDVDLAGAIREHRATTRGNEPDLATAISEHRELVRRRVEHEQPEREFGLIRALDRRSRDRRRRAAAYEQALDRL
;
A
#
# COMPACT_ATOMS: atom_id res chain seq x y z
N MET A 1 -25.82 -9.91 -26.50
CA MET A 1 -24.99 -10.84 -25.69
C MET A 1 -24.48 -10.07 -24.49
N PRO A 2 -25.00 -10.29 -23.26
CA PRO A 2 -24.50 -9.57 -22.10
C PRO A 2 -23.06 -10.05 -21.82
N THR A 3 -22.11 -9.12 -21.89
CA THR A 3 -20.70 -9.37 -21.58
C THR A 3 -20.58 -9.60 -20.08
N THR A 4 -20.48 -10.87 -19.68
CA THR A 4 -20.10 -11.26 -18.32
C THR A 4 -18.85 -10.47 -17.92
N PRO A 5 -18.83 -9.80 -16.77
CA PRO A 5 -17.88 -8.73 -16.51
C PRO A 5 -16.44 -9.24 -16.57
N ARG A 6 -15.53 -8.35 -17.00
CA ARG A 6 -14.06 -8.44 -16.91
C ARG A 6 -13.61 -8.41 -15.45
N SER A 7 -14.32 -9.14 -14.60
CA SER A 7 -14.28 -8.95 -13.16
C SER A 7 -13.15 -9.74 -12.54
N ILE A 8 -12.49 -9.10 -11.59
CA ILE A 8 -11.52 -9.74 -10.70
C ILE A 8 -12.11 -10.98 -10.01
N HIS A 9 -13.42 -11.00 -9.74
CA HIS A 9 -14.12 -12.14 -9.12
C HIS A 9 -14.12 -13.39 -10.01
N SER A 10 -14.28 -13.23 -11.32
CA SER A 10 -14.24 -14.36 -12.26
C SER A 10 -12.84 -14.98 -12.32
N LEU A 11 -11.80 -14.14 -12.35
CA LEU A 11 -10.41 -14.62 -12.27
C LEU A 11 -10.17 -15.36 -10.95
N ARG A 12 -10.63 -14.79 -9.83
CA ARG A 12 -10.48 -15.40 -8.51
C ARG A 12 -11.17 -16.76 -8.41
N ALA A 13 -12.43 -16.86 -8.86
CA ALA A 13 -13.18 -18.11 -8.82
C ALA A 13 -12.50 -19.25 -9.64
N VAL A 14 -11.79 -18.90 -10.71
CA VAL A 14 -10.99 -19.87 -11.47
C VAL A 14 -9.72 -20.23 -10.73
N ILE A 15 -9.02 -19.25 -10.15
CA ILE A 15 -7.81 -19.49 -9.34
C ILE A 15 -8.09 -20.43 -8.17
N ASP A 16 -9.17 -20.22 -7.42
CA ASP A 16 -9.50 -21.03 -6.23
C ASP A 16 -9.80 -22.50 -6.56
N ARG A 17 -10.18 -22.80 -7.80
CA ARG A 17 -10.43 -24.17 -8.25
C ARG A 17 -9.18 -24.86 -8.79
N LEU A 18 -8.07 -24.14 -8.95
CA LEU A 18 -6.81 -24.76 -9.35
C LEU A 18 -6.23 -25.56 -8.17
N PRO A 19 -5.59 -26.72 -8.44
CA PRO A 19 -4.85 -27.44 -7.42
C PRO A 19 -3.81 -26.53 -6.76
N VAL A 20 -3.60 -26.72 -5.45
CA VAL A 20 -2.59 -25.98 -4.68
C VAL A 20 -1.21 -26.03 -5.37
N PRO A 21 -0.70 -27.20 -5.82
CA PRO A 21 0.60 -27.25 -6.50
C PRO A 21 0.64 -26.38 -7.76
N THR A 22 -0.46 -26.27 -8.49
CA THR A 22 -0.56 -25.47 -9.72
C THR A 22 -0.58 -23.98 -9.42
N ARG A 23 -1.25 -23.54 -8.35
CA ARG A 23 -1.21 -22.15 -7.89
C ARG A 23 0.21 -21.75 -7.45
N VAL A 24 0.93 -22.63 -6.75
CA VAL A 24 2.33 -22.42 -6.35
C VAL A 24 3.23 -22.32 -7.57
N ALA A 25 3.18 -23.30 -8.48
CA ALA A 25 3.97 -23.31 -9.71
C ALA A 25 3.67 -22.10 -10.61
N MET A 26 2.41 -21.63 -10.63
CA MET A 26 2.02 -20.42 -11.35
C MET A 26 2.64 -19.18 -10.73
N LEU A 27 2.66 -19.08 -9.40
CA LEU A 27 3.28 -17.96 -8.69
C LEU A 27 4.78 -17.90 -9.00
N GLU A 28 5.48 -19.02 -8.92
CA GLU A 28 6.88 -19.14 -9.33
C GLU A 28 7.08 -18.75 -10.80
N GLY A 29 6.18 -19.19 -11.67
CA GLY A 29 6.19 -18.86 -13.10
C GLY A 29 6.02 -17.37 -13.39
N VAL A 30 5.14 -16.69 -12.65
CA VAL A 30 4.95 -15.25 -12.76
C VAL A 30 6.21 -14.47 -12.37
N ASP A 31 7.00 -14.98 -11.44
CA ASP A 31 8.21 -14.30 -10.95
C ASP A 31 9.45 -14.56 -11.82
N SER A 32 9.46 -15.67 -12.57
CA SER A 32 10.66 -16.11 -13.31
C SER A 32 10.50 -16.14 -14.84
N SER A 33 9.32 -15.81 -15.36
CA SER A 33 9.05 -15.77 -16.81
C SER A 33 8.48 -14.44 -17.29
N THR A 34 8.63 -14.16 -18.58
CA THR A 34 7.91 -13.06 -19.24
C THR A 34 6.47 -13.48 -19.49
N ILE A 35 5.56 -13.00 -18.67
CA ILE A 35 4.14 -13.32 -18.77
C ILE A 35 3.44 -12.48 -19.84
N ILE A 36 2.66 -13.15 -20.69
CA ILE A 36 1.86 -12.52 -21.75
C ILE A 36 0.35 -12.70 -21.54
N VAL A 37 -0.41 -11.91 -22.27
CA VAL A 37 -1.88 -12.02 -22.43
C VAL A 37 -2.22 -12.19 -23.90
N GLY A 38 -3.38 -12.75 -24.21
CA GLY A 38 -3.93 -12.87 -25.57
C GLY A 38 -3.26 -13.94 -26.44
N ALA A 39 -2.39 -14.78 -25.86
CA ALA A 39 -1.74 -15.90 -26.51
C ALA A 39 -1.23 -16.92 -25.48
N TYR A 40 -0.93 -18.13 -25.97
CA TYR A 40 -0.32 -19.20 -25.18
C TYR A 40 1.21 -19.02 -25.05
N THR A 41 1.85 -18.65 -26.15
CA THR A 41 3.28 -18.30 -26.25
C THR A 41 3.47 -17.10 -27.20
N SER A 42 4.59 -16.41 -27.07
CA SER A 42 5.05 -15.36 -27.99
C SER A 42 6.36 -15.77 -28.65
N ARG A 43 6.67 -15.16 -29.80
CA ARG A 43 7.95 -15.33 -30.52
C ARG A 43 9.14 -14.87 -29.70
N ASP A 44 8.93 -13.89 -28.82
CA ASP A 44 9.97 -13.34 -27.93
C ASP A 44 10.17 -14.17 -26.66
N GLY A 45 9.64 -15.40 -26.61
CA GLY A 45 9.78 -16.31 -25.46
C GLY A 45 8.79 -16.04 -24.32
N GLY A 46 7.84 -15.12 -24.50
CA GLY A 46 6.76 -14.90 -23.53
C GLY A 46 5.79 -16.07 -23.44
N GLU A 47 5.21 -16.30 -22.27
CA GLU A 47 4.30 -17.41 -22.01
C GLU A 47 3.09 -17.00 -21.18
N CYS A 48 1.95 -17.64 -21.39
CA CYS A 48 0.78 -17.38 -20.56
C CYS A 48 1.03 -17.91 -19.13
N PRO A 49 0.36 -17.37 -18.09
CA PRO A 49 0.62 -17.78 -16.71
C PRO A 49 0.45 -19.28 -16.48
N MET A 50 -0.50 -19.88 -17.19
CA MET A 50 -0.76 -21.31 -17.05
C MET A 50 0.34 -22.16 -17.69
N LEU A 51 0.90 -21.76 -18.83
CA LEU A 51 2.05 -22.46 -19.41
C LEU A 51 3.29 -22.30 -18.52
N ALA A 52 3.47 -21.12 -17.92
CA ALA A 52 4.54 -20.89 -16.95
C ALA A 52 4.43 -21.83 -15.75
N ALA A 53 3.21 -22.04 -15.24
CA ALA A 53 2.95 -23.01 -14.20
C ALA A 53 3.25 -24.45 -14.66
N HIS A 54 2.79 -24.82 -15.86
CA HIS A 54 2.94 -26.17 -16.38
C HIS A 54 4.41 -26.57 -16.53
N ARG A 55 5.25 -25.67 -17.04
CA ARG A 55 6.70 -25.87 -17.17
C ARG A 55 7.41 -26.05 -15.82
N ARG A 56 6.77 -25.64 -14.73
CA ARG A 56 7.22 -25.79 -13.34
C ARG A 56 6.49 -26.93 -12.60
N GLY A 57 5.86 -27.84 -13.35
CA GLY A 57 5.20 -29.02 -12.78
C GLY A 57 3.73 -28.85 -12.43
N GLY A 58 3.13 -27.68 -12.68
CA GLY A 58 1.70 -27.45 -12.50
C GLY A 58 0.84 -28.34 -13.41
N ARG A 59 -0.24 -28.90 -12.86
CA ARG A 59 -1.21 -29.76 -13.58
C ARG A 59 -2.62 -29.19 -13.50
N ALA A 60 -3.36 -29.26 -14.59
CA ALA A 60 -4.80 -28.96 -14.60
C ALA A 60 -5.59 -30.20 -14.12
N GLU A 61 -5.60 -30.43 -12.82
CA GLU A 61 -6.44 -31.43 -12.16
C GLU A 61 -7.55 -30.70 -11.38
N GLY A 62 -8.67 -31.35 -11.05
CA GLY A 62 -9.71 -30.71 -10.21
C GLY A 62 -10.75 -29.84 -10.93
N GLY A 63 -10.97 -30.02 -12.24
CA GLY A 63 -12.16 -29.52 -12.94
C GLY A 63 -12.03 -28.17 -13.66
N ILE A 64 -10.87 -27.52 -13.60
CA ILE A 64 -10.53 -26.40 -14.49
C ILE A 64 -9.37 -26.78 -15.39
N ASP A 65 -9.60 -26.75 -16.71
CA ASP A 65 -8.58 -26.98 -17.71
C ASP A 65 -7.72 -25.74 -18.01
N TYR A 66 -6.58 -25.97 -18.68
CA TYR A 66 -5.62 -24.94 -19.09
C TYR A 66 -6.26 -23.80 -19.90
N VAL A 67 -7.21 -24.15 -20.78
CA VAL A 67 -7.84 -23.23 -21.73
C VAL A 67 -8.80 -22.30 -21.01
N THR A 68 -9.54 -22.81 -20.02
CA THR A 68 -10.51 -22.08 -19.21
C THR A 68 -9.83 -20.99 -18.41
N PHE A 69 -8.69 -21.29 -17.79
CA PHE A 69 -7.90 -20.26 -17.11
C PHE A 69 -7.37 -19.22 -18.11
N ALA A 70 -6.74 -19.64 -19.20
CA ALA A 70 -6.16 -18.72 -20.18
C ALA A 70 -7.21 -17.74 -20.74
N ARG A 71 -8.40 -18.23 -21.08
CA ARG A 71 -9.53 -17.39 -21.52
C ARG A 71 -9.98 -16.41 -20.46
N THR A 72 -10.02 -16.83 -19.20
CA THR A 72 -10.43 -15.97 -18.09
C THR A 72 -9.40 -14.87 -17.82
N TRP A 73 -8.11 -15.21 -17.90
CA TRP A 73 -7.00 -14.27 -17.84
C TRP A 73 -7.06 -13.22 -18.96
N ASP A 74 -7.23 -13.66 -20.21
CA ASP A 74 -7.33 -12.77 -21.36
C ASP A 74 -8.56 -11.85 -21.27
N ARG A 75 -9.68 -12.38 -20.77
CA ARG A 75 -10.89 -11.60 -20.53
C ARG A 75 -10.70 -10.55 -19.43
N PHE A 76 -10.02 -10.91 -18.33
CA PHE A 76 -9.72 -9.99 -17.23
C PHE A 76 -8.83 -8.83 -17.69
N THR A 77 -7.79 -9.13 -18.48
CA THR A 77 -6.86 -8.12 -19.02
C THR A 77 -7.43 -7.34 -20.21
N GLY A 78 -8.58 -7.78 -20.74
CA GLY A 78 -9.18 -7.18 -21.93
C GLY A 78 -8.30 -7.31 -23.17
N ALA A 79 -7.48 -8.37 -23.25
CA ALA A 79 -6.56 -8.58 -24.35
C ALA A 79 -7.32 -8.71 -25.68
N ARG A 80 -6.91 -7.91 -26.68
CA ARG A 80 -7.38 -8.02 -28.07
C ARG A 80 -6.38 -8.73 -28.99
N GLY A 81 -5.22 -9.06 -28.44
CA GLY A 81 -4.13 -9.74 -29.13
C GLY A 81 -2.94 -9.96 -28.19
N PRO A 82 -1.90 -10.66 -28.67
CA PRO A 82 -0.73 -11.02 -27.87
C PRO A 82 0.03 -9.77 -27.42
N ARG A 83 0.28 -9.62 -26.12
CA ARG A 83 1.17 -8.59 -25.58
C ARG A 83 1.73 -9.01 -24.22
N PRO A 84 2.85 -8.40 -23.77
CA PRO A 84 3.27 -8.52 -22.38
C PRO A 84 2.17 -8.07 -21.41
N ALA A 85 2.03 -8.81 -20.31
CA ALA A 85 1.19 -8.38 -19.20
C ALA A 85 1.81 -7.15 -18.52
N THR A 86 0.97 -6.19 -18.17
CA THR A 86 1.41 -4.98 -17.46
C THR A 86 1.77 -5.32 -16.01
N ARG A 87 2.59 -4.47 -15.38
CA ARG A 87 2.94 -4.61 -13.95
C ARG A 87 1.71 -4.69 -13.05
N ARG A 88 0.65 -3.92 -13.36
CA ARG A 88 -0.61 -3.92 -12.60
C ARG A 88 -1.34 -5.27 -12.74
N GLU A 89 -1.43 -5.80 -13.95
CA GLU A 89 -2.07 -7.10 -14.21
C GLU A 89 -1.34 -8.23 -13.48
N LEU A 90 0.00 -8.22 -13.53
CA LEU A 90 0.82 -9.19 -12.79
C LEU A 90 0.70 -9.04 -11.28
N GLY A 91 0.67 -7.80 -10.77
CA GLY A 91 0.44 -7.54 -9.35
C GLY A 91 -0.91 -8.08 -8.87
N ILE A 92 -1.96 -7.93 -9.68
CA ILE A 92 -3.28 -8.48 -9.35
C ILE A 92 -3.27 -10.00 -9.38
N LEU A 93 -2.70 -10.62 -10.42
CA LEU A 93 -2.60 -12.08 -10.50
C LEU A 93 -1.83 -12.65 -9.30
N ARG A 94 -0.69 -12.04 -8.96
CA ARG A 94 0.12 -12.42 -7.79
C ARG A 94 -0.68 -12.34 -6.50
N ALA A 95 -1.35 -11.22 -6.26
CA ALA A 95 -2.15 -11.01 -5.06
C ALA A 95 -3.30 -12.02 -4.94
N GLN A 96 -3.97 -12.35 -6.05
CA GLN A 96 -5.03 -13.35 -6.06
C GLN A 96 -4.49 -14.76 -5.81
N LEU A 97 -3.35 -15.14 -6.39
CA LEU A 97 -2.70 -16.44 -6.13
C LEU A 97 -2.28 -16.57 -4.66
N GLN A 98 -1.60 -15.56 -4.12
CA GLN A 98 -1.16 -15.54 -2.72
C GLN A 98 -2.34 -15.61 -1.76
N SER A 99 -3.39 -14.81 -1.99
CA SER A 99 -4.60 -14.85 -1.16
C SER A 99 -5.36 -16.16 -1.29
N SER A 100 -5.29 -16.84 -2.44
CA SER A 100 -5.88 -18.17 -2.64
C SER A 100 -5.11 -19.22 -1.85
N LEU A 101 -3.78 -19.20 -1.91
CA LEU A 101 -2.93 -20.10 -1.14
C LEU A 101 -3.06 -19.88 0.38
N LEU A 102 -3.12 -18.64 0.84
CA LEU A 102 -3.33 -18.31 2.24
C LEU A 102 -4.68 -18.83 2.78
N ALA A 103 -5.71 -18.91 1.93
CA ALA A 103 -7.02 -19.42 2.33
C ALA A 103 -7.08 -20.96 2.44
N GLU A 104 -6.13 -21.68 1.83
CA GLU A 104 -6.02 -23.15 1.96
C GLU A 104 -5.44 -23.56 3.32
N HIS A 105 -4.66 -22.68 3.93
CA HIS A 105 -4.18 -22.87 5.28
C HIS A 105 -5.30 -22.48 6.24
N ASP A 106 -5.79 -23.46 7.02
CA ASP A 106 -6.60 -23.17 8.20
C ASP A 106 -5.69 -22.50 9.24
N VAL A 107 -5.47 -21.21 9.05
CA VAL A 107 -4.71 -20.38 9.99
C VAL A 107 -5.63 -20.18 11.18
N ASP A 108 -5.28 -20.75 12.35
CA ASP A 108 -5.95 -20.43 13.63
C ASP A 108 -5.62 -18.97 14.00
N LEU A 109 -6.27 -18.05 13.29
CA LEU A 109 -6.13 -16.62 13.47
C LEU A 109 -6.61 -16.22 14.87
N ALA A 110 -7.59 -16.94 15.41
CA ALA A 110 -8.02 -16.77 16.79
C ALA A 110 -6.90 -17.14 17.77
N GLY A 111 -6.15 -18.21 17.51
CA GLY A 111 -4.94 -18.60 18.23
C GLY A 111 -3.85 -17.55 18.17
N ALA A 112 -3.50 -17.09 16.97
CA ALA A 112 -2.51 -16.03 16.79
C ALA A 112 -2.90 -14.72 17.51
N ILE A 113 -4.18 -14.35 17.48
CA ILE A 113 -4.69 -13.18 18.22
C ILE A 113 -4.61 -13.40 19.74
N ARG A 114 -4.95 -14.60 20.24
CA ARG A 114 -4.83 -14.93 21.67
C ARG A 114 -3.38 -14.83 22.14
N GLU A 115 -2.44 -15.41 21.39
CA GLU A 115 -1.01 -15.36 21.68
C GLU A 115 -0.48 -13.93 21.66
N HIS A 116 -0.78 -13.15 20.62
CA HIS A 116 -0.38 -11.75 20.55
C HIS A 116 -0.93 -10.95 21.73
N ARG A 117 -2.20 -11.13 22.10
CA ARG A 117 -2.78 -10.49 23.29
C ARG A 117 -2.11 -10.95 24.59
N ALA A 118 -1.70 -12.21 24.71
CA ALA A 118 -0.99 -12.70 25.88
C ALA A 118 0.40 -12.07 26.01
N THR A 119 1.12 -11.94 24.90
CA THR A 119 2.44 -11.29 24.83
C THR A 119 2.33 -9.78 25.10
N THR A 120 1.34 -9.11 24.53
CA THR A 120 1.14 -7.66 24.72
C THR A 120 0.63 -7.33 26.13
N ARG A 121 -0.17 -8.20 26.76
CA ARG A 121 -0.61 -8.01 28.17
C ARG A 121 0.54 -7.95 29.19
N GLY A 122 1.71 -8.53 28.89
CA GLY A 122 2.90 -8.42 29.73
C GLY A 122 3.73 -7.14 29.49
N ASN A 123 3.41 -6.39 28.43
CA ASN A 123 4.22 -5.30 27.92
C ASN A 123 3.41 -4.02 27.62
N GLU A 124 2.11 -3.99 27.92
CA GLU A 124 1.34 -2.74 27.90
C GLU A 124 1.80 -1.89 29.09
N PRO A 125 2.53 -0.78 28.89
CA PRO A 125 2.51 0.26 29.90
C PRO A 125 1.04 0.59 30.13
N ASP A 126 0.62 0.55 31.39
CA ASP A 126 -0.74 0.90 31.78
C ASP A 126 -1.18 2.15 30.99
N LEU A 127 -2.23 2.01 30.18
CA LEU A 127 -2.67 3.06 29.27
C LEU A 127 -2.92 4.37 30.05
N ALA A 128 -3.34 4.28 31.30
CA ALA A 128 -3.48 5.44 32.18
C ALA A 128 -2.13 6.09 32.50
N THR A 129 -1.10 5.29 32.78
CA THR A 129 0.29 5.74 32.95
C THR A 129 0.82 6.39 31.66
N ALA A 130 0.68 5.76 30.50
CA ALA A 130 1.14 6.31 29.22
C ALA A 130 0.42 7.62 28.84
N ILE A 131 -0.89 7.73 29.13
CA ILE A 131 -1.66 8.95 28.93
C ILE A 131 -1.22 10.06 29.91
N SER A 132 -0.93 9.71 31.16
CA SER A 132 -0.44 10.65 32.18
C SER A 132 0.93 11.21 31.78
N GLU A 133 1.86 10.35 31.37
CA GLU A 133 3.18 10.75 30.89
C GLU A 133 3.10 11.63 29.64
N HIS A 134 2.25 11.28 28.68
CA HIS A 134 2.06 12.09 27.49
C HIS A 134 1.48 13.47 27.81
N ARG A 135 0.51 13.56 28.74
CA ARG A 135 -0.05 14.84 29.20
C ARG A 135 1.00 15.70 29.90
N GLU A 136 1.88 15.10 30.70
CA GLU A 136 2.95 15.81 31.37
C GLU A 136 3.99 16.35 30.38
N LEU A 137 4.38 15.55 29.38
CA LEU A 137 5.27 15.99 28.29
C LEU A 137 4.69 17.17 27.50
N VAL A 138 3.39 17.10 27.17
CA VAL A 138 2.69 18.20 26.48
C VAL A 138 2.63 19.46 27.36
N ARG A 139 2.34 19.32 28.66
CA ARG A 139 2.33 20.45 29.61
C ARG A 139 3.70 21.14 29.66
N ARG A 140 4.79 20.39 29.85
CA ARG A 140 6.16 20.94 29.89
C ARG A 140 6.53 21.67 28.60
N ARG A 141 6.10 21.15 27.45
CA ARG A 141 6.33 21.79 26.16
C ARG A 141 5.61 23.13 26.06
N VAL A 142 4.35 23.20 26.49
CA VAL A 142 3.57 24.45 26.47
C VAL A 142 4.20 25.48 27.40
N GLU A 143 4.63 25.08 28.59
CA GLU A 143 5.29 25.95 29.57
C GLU A 143 6.63 26.50 29.04
N HIS A 144 7.38 25.72 28.25
CA HIS A 144 8.61 26.19 27.59
C HIS A 144 8.36 27.10 26.38
N GLU A 145 7.25 26.93 25.64
CA GLU A 145 6.94 27.73 24.45
C GLU A 145 6.28 29.09 24.76
N GLN A 146 5.62 29.24 25.92
CA GLN A 146 4.99 30.51 26.32
C GLN A 146 5.95 31.68 26.57
N PRO A 147 7.08 31.53 27.30
CA PRO A 147 8.00 32.64 27.50
C PRO A 147 8.58 33.16 26.18
N GLU A 148 8.89 32.28 25.22
CA GLU A 148 9.42 32.68 23.89
C GLU A 148 8.43 33.55 23.10
N ARG A 149 7.13 33.21 23.15
CA ARG A 149 6.08 34.00 22.48
C ARG A 149 5.89 35.37 23.14
N GLU A 150 5.92 35.41 24.47
CA GLU A 150 5.76 36.65 25.24
C GLU A 150 6.97 37.58 25.06
N PHE A 151 8.20 37.06 25.17
CA PHE A 151 9.42 37.82 24.87
C PHE A 151 9.49 38.29 23.42
N GLY A 152 9.01 37.48 22.47
CA GLY A 152 8.88 37.87 21.06
C GLY A 152 7.94 39.06 20.86
N LEU A 153 6.80 39.08 21.57
CA LEU A 153 5.83 40.16 21.50
C LEU A 153 6.38 41.47 22.08
N ILE A 154 7.05 41.39 23.24
CA ILE A 154 7.68 42.55 23.90
C ILE A 154 8.75 43.16 22.98
N ARG A 155 9.61 42.33 22.37
CA ARG A 155 10.64 42.80 21.42
C ARG A 155 10.03 43.44 20.17
N ALA A 156 8.90 42.92 19.67
CA ALA A 156 8.22 43.49 18.51
C ALA A 156 7.63 44.88 18.81
N LEU A 157 7.08 45.08 20.01
CA LEU A 157 6.55 46.36 20.47
C LEU A 157 7.65 47.41 20.69
N ASP A 158 8.80 47.01 21.23
CA ASP A 158 9.97 47.90 21.39
C ASP A 158 10.51 48.36 20.02
N ARG A 159 10.65 47.45 19.03
CA ARG A 159 11.06 47.82 17.67
C ARG A 159 10.12 48.85 17.03
N ARG A 160 8.80 48.63 17.11
CA ARG A 160 7.81 49.58 16.58
C ARG A 160 7.91 50.96 17.25
N SER A 161 8.17 50.98 18.55
CA SER A 161 8.32 52.23 19.31
C SER A 161 9.58 53.00 18.88
N ARG A 162 10.70 52.30 18.65
CA ARG A 162 11.94 52.90 18.13
C ARG A 162 11.78 53.41 16.71
N ASP A 163 11.10 52.67 15.85
CA ASP A 163 10.83 53.09 14.46
C ASP A 163 9.95 54.34 14.40
N ARG A 164 8.94 54.44 15.28
CA ARG A 164 8.13 55.67 15.40
C ARG A 164 8.97 56.87 15.83
N ARG A 165 9.85 56.71 16.81
CA ARG A 165 10.77 57.78 17.25
C ARG A 165 11.73 58.21 16.13
N ARG A 166 12.28 57.25 15.39
CA ARG A 166 13.16 57.54 14.23
C ARG A 166 12.43 58.30 13.13
N ARG A 167 11.19 57.90 12.81
CA ARG A 167 10.36 58.62 11.83
C ARG A 167 10.03 60.04 12.30
N ALA A 168 9.68 60.22 13.56
CA ALA A 168 9.42 61.56 14.12
C ALA A 168 10.67 62.46 14.02
N ALA A 169 11.85 61.95 14.42
CA ALA A 169 13.10 62.69 14.30
C ALA A 169 13.50 63.00 12.85
N ALA A 170 13.22 62.09 11.90
CA ALA A 170 13.44 62.34 10.48
C ALA A 170 12.50 63.42 9.90
N TYR A 171 11.25 63.47 10.38
CA TYR A 171 10.32 64.55 10.03
C TYR A 171 10.77 65.90 10.60
N GLU A 172 11.22 65.94 11.86
CA GLU A 172 11.77 67.16 12.47
C GLU A 172 12.99 67.69 11.70
N GLN A 173 13.95 66.81 11.35
CA GLN A 173 15.11 67.20 10.53
C GLN A 173 14.77 67.66 9.10
N ALA A 174 13.66 67.18 8.54
CA ALA A 174 13.20 67.61 7.21
C ALA A 174 12.55 68.99 7.26
N LEU A 175 11.91 69.33 8.38
CA LEU A 175 11.31 70.65 8.61
C LEU A 175 12.36 71.73 8.90
N ASP A 176 13.45 71.40 9.59
CA ASP A 176 14.57 72.33 9.87
C ASP A 176 15.42 72.69 8.62
N ARG A 177 15.18 72.04 7.48
CA ARG A 177 15.91 72.29 6.20
C ARG A 177 15.14 73.13 5.19
N LEU A 178 13.97 73.65 5.57
CA LEU A 178 13.16 74.60 4.80
C LEU A 178 13.34 76.01 5.35
#